data_AF-A0A6G8IHL5-F1
#
_entry.id   AF-A0A6G8IHL5-F1
#
_cell.length_a   1.000
_cell.length_b   1.000
_cell.length_c   1.000
_cell.angle_alpha   90.00
_cell.angle_beta   90.00
_cell.angle_gamma   90.00
#
_symmetry.space_group_name_H-M   'P 1'
#
loop_
_entity.id
_entity.type
_entity.pdbx_description
1 polymer ?
#
loop_
_entity_poly.entity_id
_entity_poly.type
_entity_poly.pdbx_seq_one_letter_code
_entity_poly.pdbx_strand_id
1 'polypeptide(L)'
;MSRPGPYAGQRVALLTQHGKERVIAPVLDPGLGCTVQLVSGFDTDLLGTFTREIPREGTQVEAARRKARQGMALSGLPLGLASEGSFGPDPFTGMFPWNVEVLVWIDDAQGLEVVGVAQGPARNGHVHSNAWADIEAFAQREGFPRQQLVIRPDDEDGPPLHKGVADWALLRRGFDEALAQSRQGRVFVEHDLRAFAHPERMARIGQAAQDLLQRLRSVCPACGAPGFGVSHREPGLPCADCGSPTSSYRSEVWRCPCCAHQTDRPRTDRLTAEPAHCGQCNP
;
A
#
# COMPACT_ATOMS: atom_id res chain seq x y z
N MET A 1 21.03 -29.01 -9.73
CA MET A 1 20.47 -28.38 -8.52
C MET A 1 20.66 -26.88 -8.67
N SER A 2 19.57 -26.11 -8.77
CA SER A 2 19.65 -24.64 -8.88
C SER A 2 20.29 -24.07 -7.60
N ARG A 3 21.21 -23.11 -7.73
CA ARG A 3 21.80 -22.44 -6.56
C ARG A 3 20.68 -21.81 -5.73
N PRO A 4 20.70 -21.95 -4.39
CA PRO A 4 19.75 -21.25 -3.54
C PRO A 4 19.85 -19.75 -3.80
N GLY A 5 18.69 -19.06 -3.85
CA GLY A 5 18.63 -17.61 -4.01
C GLY A 5 19.28 -16.87 -2.83
N PRO A 6 19.54 -15.55 -2.96
CA PRO A 6 20.32 -14.78 -1.97
C PRO A 6 19.71 -14.76 -0.56
N TYR A 7 18.41 -15.01 -0.43
CA TYR A 7 17.69 -15.00 0.85
C TYR A 7 17.26 -16.38 1.34
N ALA A 8 17.70 -17.46 0.67
CA ALA A 8 17.34 -18.81 1.06
C ALA A 8 17.84 -19.15 2.47
N GLY A 9 16.94 -19.61 3.35
CA GLY A 9 17.23 -19.93 4.74
C GLY A 9 17.36 -18.72 5.68
N GLN A 10 17.23 -17.49 5.17
CA GLN A 10 17.35 -16.28 5.98
C GLN A 10 16.03 -15.94 6.69
N ARG A 11 16.14 -15.32 7.86
CA ARG A 11 14.99 -14.78 8.62
C ARG A 11 14.89 -13.28 8.37
N VAL A 12 13.66 -12.80 8.20
CA VAL A 12 13.37 -11.40 7.89
C VAL A 12 12.43 -10.84 8.94
N ALA A 13 12.82 -9.73 9.57
CA ALA A 13 12.00 -9.07 10.59
C ALA A 13 10.83 -8.34 9.93
N LEU A 14 9.60 -8.79 10.14
CA LEU A 14 8.40 -8.05 9.78
C LEU A 14 7.81 -7.38 11.01
N LEU A 15 7.95 -6.06 11.10
CA LEU A 15 7.21 -5.26 12.08
C LEU A 15 5.92 -4.76 11.46
N THR A 16 4.80 -5.34 11.88
CA THR A 16 3.48 -4.95 11.41
C THR A 16 2.42 -5.19 12.48
N GLN A 17 1.29 -4.51 12.32
CA GLN A 17 0.06 -4.77 13.06
C GLN A 17 -1.01 -5.26 12.09
N HIS A 18 -2.14 -5.72 12.63
CA HIS A 18 -3.36 -5.96 11.87
C HIS A 18 -3.28 -7.14 10.87
N GLY A 19 -2.53 -8.20 11.19
CA GLY A 19 -2.63 -9.49 10.47
C GLY A 19 -2.08 -9.49 9.05
N LYS A 20 -1.26 -8.50 8.66
CA LYS A 20 -0.75 -8.34 7.29
C LYS A 20 0.23 -9.44 6.90
N GLU A 21 0.85 -10.12 7.87
CA GLU A 21 1.72 -11.27 7.62
C GLU A 21 1.01 -12.37 6.81
N ARG A 22 -0.32 -12.48 6.95
CA ARG A 22 -1.16 -13.48 6.24
C ARG A 22 -1.17 -13.33 4.73
N VAL A 23 -0.85 -12.15 4.20
CA VAL A 23 -0.77 -11.89 2.75
C VAL A 23 0.65 -11.60 2.27
N ILE A 24 1.58 -11.34 3.20
CA ILE A 24 2.99 -11.06 2.89
C ILE A 24 3.81 -12.35 2.90
N ALA A 25 3.77 -13.11 4.00
CA ALA A 25 4.61 -14.30 4.18
C ALA A 25 4.33 -15.39 3.13
N PRO A 26 3.07 -15.70 2.76
CA PRO A 26 2.80 -16.71 1.73
C PRO A 26 3.35 -16.36 0.34
N VAL A 27 3.66 -15.10 0.08
CA VAL A 27 4.28 -14.65 -1.17
C VAL A 27 5.80 -14.72 -1.07
N LEU A 28 6.36 -14.17 0.01
CA LEU A 28 7.81 -13.98 0.12
C LEU A 28 8.55 -15.24 0.56
N ASP A 29 8.01 -16.00 1.52
CA ASP A 29 8.69 -17.19 2.07
C ASP A 29 9.02 -18.23 0.99
N PRO A 30 8.04 -18.77 0.25
CA PRO A 30 8.34 -19.69 -0.85
C PRO A 30 9.02 -18.97 -2.03
N GLY A 31 8.77 -17.68 -2.19
CA GLY A 31 9.27 -16.88 -3.30
C GLY A 31 10.78 -16.67 -3.26
N LEU A 32 11.32 -16.45 -2.07
CA LEU A 32 12.73 -16.14 -1.81
C LEU A 32 13.46 -17.26 -1.07
N GLY A 33 12.72 -18.25 -0.56
CA GLY A 33 13.24 -19.29 0.33
C GLY A 33 13.56 -18.78 1.73
N CYS A 34 13.04 -17.61 2.12
CA CYS A 34 13.25 -17.02 3.45
C CYS A 34 12.13 -17.40 4.43
N THR A 35 12.23 -16.91 5.66
CA THR A 35 11.15 -16.96 6.64
C THR A 35 10.86 -15.56 7.15
N VAL A 36 9.67 -15.04 6.82
CA VAL A 36 9.14 -13.80 7.38
C VAL A 36 8.75 -14.04 8.84
N GLN A 37 9.47 -13.39 9.74
CA GLN A 37 9.25 -13.47 11.18
C GLN A 37 8.53 -12.22 11.65
N LEU A 38 7.32 -12.41 12.19
CA LEU A 38 6.60 -11.33 12.85
C LEU A 38 7.35 -10.90 14.12
N VAL A 39 7.61 -9.59 14.22
CA VAL A 39 8.15 -8.95 15.42
C VAL A 39 7.00 -8.28 16.17
N SER A 40 6.75 -8.74 17.39
CA SER A 40 5.73 -8.20 18.29
C SER A 40 6.37 -7.34 19.40
N GLY A 41 5.55 -6.65 20.19
CA GLY A 41 6.02 -5.86 21.34
C GLY A 41 6.32 -4.40 21.04
N PHE A 42 5.97 -3.90 19.85
CA PHE A 42 6.04 -2.48 19.52
C PHE A 42 4.71 -2.01 18.93
N ASP A 43 4.12 -0.99 19.55
CA ASP A 43 2.92 -0.36 19.03
C ASP A 43 3.28 0.55 17.85
N THR A 44 3.14 0.00 16.65
CA THR A 44 3.33 0.77 15.40
C THR A 44 2.37 1.95 15.23
N ASP A 45 1.29 2.04 15.98
CA ASP A 45 0.37 3.18 15.91
C ASP A 45 1.02 4.46 16.45
N LEU A 46 2.08 4.33 17.27
CA LEU A 46 2.98 5.43 17.64
C LEU A 46 3.70 6.07 16.45
N LEU A 47 3.74 5.39 15.29
CA LEU A 47 4.34 5.89 14.05
C LEU A 47 3.29 6.53 13.10
N GLY A 48 2.03 6.63 13.55
CA GLY A 48 0.90 7.19 12.81
C GLY A 48 -0.25 6.18 12.64
N THR A 49 -1.49 6.68 12.67
CA THR A 49 -2.72 5.87 12.61
C THR A 49 -3.58 6.21 11.39
N PHE A 50 -4.30 5.22 10.84
CA PHE A 50 -5.31 5.44 9.80
C PHE A 50 -6.58 6.15 10.29
N THR A 51 -6.82 6.13 11.59
CA THR A 51 -7.98 6.73 12.28
C THR A 51 -7.81 8.22 12.58
N ARG A 52 -6.76 8.86 12.03
CA ARG A 52 -6.45 10.30 12.19
C ARG A 52 -6.10 10.72 13.62
N GLU A 53 -5.86 9.77 14.53
CA GLU A 53 -5.50 10.04 15.94
C GLU A 53 -4.04 10.51 16.08
N ILE A 54 -3.11 9.91 15.33
CA ILE A 54 -1.69 10.29 15.29
C ILE A 54 -1.28 10.55 13.83
N PRO A 55 -0.81 11.77 13.48
CA PRO A 55 -0.38 12.09 12.12
C PRO A 55 0.92 11.35 11.77
N ARG A 56 1.06 10.96 10.50
CA ARG A 56 2.28 10.35 9.97
C ARG A 56 3.34 11.43 9.71
N GLU A 57 4.57 11.19 10.17
CA GLU A 57 5.73 12.00 9.77
C GLU A 57 6.32 11.53 8.43
N GLY A 58 6.65 12.45 7.53
CA GLY A 58 7.30 12.13 6.26
C GLY A 58 6.45 11.34 5.25
N THR A 59 7.12 10.78 4.25
CA THR A 59 6.51 10.00 3.16
C THR A 59 6.10 8.59 3.63
N GLN A 60 5.24 7.94 2.85
CA GLN A 60 4.81 6.57 3.10
C GLN A 60 5.99 5.59 3.17
N VAL A 61 6.96 5.75 2.27
CA VAL A 61 8.16 4.91 2.20
C VAL A 61 9.07 5.18 3.40
N GLU A 62 9.24 6.43 3.83
CA GLU A 62 10.02 6.76 5.03
C GLU A 62 9.43 6.15 6.30
N ALA A 63 8.11 6.19 6.44
CA ALA A 63 7.43 5.55 7.56
C ALA A 63 7.61 4.02 7.56
N ALA A 64 7.44 3.39 6.39
CA ALA A 64 7.72 1.96 6.23
C ALA A 64 9.19 1.63 6.54
N ARG A 65 10.14 2.43 6.06
CA ARG A 65 11.58 2.26 6.33
C ARG A 65 11.87 2.32 7.82
N ARG A 66 11.38 3.33 8.55
CA ARG A 66 11.56 3.44 10.00
C ARG A 66 10.98 2.22 10.73
N LYS A 67 9.81 1.74 10.29
CA LYS A 67 9.17 0.54 10.84
C LYS A 67 10.00 -0.73 10.58
N ALA A 68 10.53 -0.91 9.37
CA ALA A 68 11.42 -2.03 9.05
C ALA A 68 12.68 -2.00 9.92
N ARG A 69 13.31 -0.82 10.06
CA ARG A 69 14.49 -0.61 10.91
C ARG A 69 14.20 -0.89 12.39
N GLN A 70 13.05 -0.46 12.90
CA GLN A 70 12.63 -0.79 14.27
C GLN A 70 12.44 -2.30 14.45
N GLY A 71 11.82 -2.98 13.47
CA GLY A 71 11.68 -4.44 13.48
C GLY A 71 13.03 -5.17 13.51
N MET A 72 14.01 -4.71 12.71
CA MET A 72 15.38 -5.22 12.72
C MET A 72 16.03 -5.04 14.09
N ALA A 73 15.94 -3.84 14.68
CA ALA A 73 16.52 -3.54 15.99
C ALA A 73 15.94 -4.43 17.11
N LEU A 74 14.62 -4.62 17.13
CA LEU A 74 13.94 -5.44 18.13
C LEU A 74 14.24 -6.94 18.01
N SER A 75 14.46 -7.42 16.78
CA SER A 75 14.70 -8.85 16.51
C SER A 75 16.18 -9.23 16.45
N GLY A 76 17.08 -8.25 16.32
CA GLY A 76 18.50 -8.47 16.04
C GLY A 76 18.79 -9.03 14.65
N LEU A 77 17.82 -8.98 13.71
CA LEU A 77 17.99 -9.50 12.36
C LEU A 77 18.57 -8.45 11.40
N PRO A 78 19.44 -8.84 10.45
CA PRO A 78 20.03 -7.93 9.46
C PRO A 78 19.09 -7.64 8.27
N LEU A 79 17.95 -8.34 8.20
CA LEU A 79 16.93 -8.18 7.18
C LEU A 79 15.65 -7.62 7.79
N GLY A 80 15.11 -6.57 7.20
CA GLY A 80 13.90 -5.88 7.65
C GLY A 80 12.85 -5.79 6.56
N LEU A 81 11.58 -5.90 6.97
CA LEU A 81 10.42 -5.76 6.13
C LEU A 81 9.34 -4.97 6.88
N ALA A 82 8.72 -4.02 6.20
CA ALA A 82 7.54 -3.35 6.73
C ALA A 82 6.61 -2.88 5.63
N SER A 83 5.32 -2.84 5.94
CA SER A 83 4.27 -2.31 5.07
C SER A 83 3.78 -0.96 5.55
N GLU A 84 3.42 -0.06 4.63
CA GLU A 84 2.65 1.13 4.95
C GLU A 84 1.59 1.42 3.87
N GLY A 85 0.47 2.02 4.25
CA GLY A 85 -0.64 2.31 3.35
C GLY A 85 -0.99 3.80 3.32
N SER A 86 -1.69 4.23 2.29
CA SER A 86 -2.37 5.53 2.29
C SER A 86 -3.61 5.49 1.43
N PHE A 87 -4.57 6.35 1.77
CA PHE A 87 -5.72 6.66 0.94
C PHE A 87 -5.63 8.13 0.52
N GLY A 88 -6.00 8.42 -0.72
CA GLY A 88 -5.99 9.77 -1.29
C GLY A 88 -6.82 9.83 -2.56
N PRO A 89 -6.85 10.99 -3.23
CA PRO A 89 -7.47 11.11 -4.54
C PRO A 89 -6.66 10.31 -5.57
N ASP A 90 -7.32 9.81 -6.61
CA ASP A 90 -6.65 9.12 -7.70
C ASP A 90 -5.66 10.06 -8.42
N PRO A 91 -4.52 9.53 -8.90
CA PRO A 91 -3.46 10.38 -9.44
C PRO A 91 -3.74 10.92 -10.84
N PHE A 92 -4.86 10.55 -11.47
CA PHE A 92 -5.17 10.89 -12.86
C PHE A 92 -6.22 12.01 -12.95
N THR A 93 -7.37 11.84 -12.31
CA THR A 93 -8.48 12.81 -12.31
C THR A 93 -8.66 13.50 -10.97
N GLY A 94 -8.17 12.89 -9.89
CA GLY A 94 -8.34 13.38 -8.53
C GLY A 94 -9.77 13.23 -7.98
N MET A 95 -10.63 12.48 -8.67
CA MET A 95 -12.07 12.39 -8.38
C MET A 95 -12.44 11.16 -7.57
N PHE A 96 -11.62 10.10 -7.59
CA PHE A 96 -11.96 8.83 -6.97
C PHE A 96 -11.04 8.51 -5.80
N PRO A 97 -11.53 7.81 -4.76
CA PRO A 97 -10.66 7.30 -3.72
C PRO A 97 -9.66 6.28 -4.27
N TRP A 98 -8.42 6.40 -3.82
CA TRP A 98 -7.29 5.60 -4.28
C TRP A 98 -6.49 5.10 -3.09
N ASN A 99 -6.14 3.82 -3.12
CA ASN A 99 -5.31 3.19 -2.09
C ASN A 99 -3.95 2.86 -2.69
N VAL A 100 -2.90 3.25 -1.98
CA VAL A 100 -1.51 2.92 -2.29
C VAL A 100 -0.96 2.13 -1.11
N GLU A 101 -0.42 0.94 -1.37
CA GLU A 101 0.27 0.11 -0.38
C GLU A 101 1.71 -0.08 -0.82
N VAL A 102 2.64 0.11 0.13
CA VAL A 102 4.07 -0.08 -0.08
C VAL A 102 4.61 -1.12 0.89
N LEU A 103 5.59 -1.90 0.43
CA LEU A 103 6.43 -2.76 1.26
C LEU A 103 7.88 -2.38 1.05
N VAL A 104 8.60 -2.15 2.13
CA VAL A 104 10.03 -1.82 2.12
C VAL A 104 10.81 -3.01 2.66
N TRP A 105 11.71 -3.54 1.83
CA TRP A 105 12.69 -4.55 2.19
C TRP A 105 14.06 -3.90 2.39
N ILE A 106 14.73 -4.23 3.49
CA ILE A 106 16.05 -3.72 3.85
C ILE A 106 16.99 -4.89 4.10
N ASP A 107 18.18 -4.84 3.51
CA ASP A 107 19.27 -5.77 3.76
C ASP A 107 20.55 -4.99 4.11
N ASP A 108 20.95 -5.06 5.37
CA ASP A 108 22.15 -4.36 5.86
C ASP A 108 23.46 -4.98 5.39
N ALA A 109 23.48 -6.29 5.13
CA ALA A 109 24.69 -6.95 4.64
C ALA A 109 25.06 -6.48 3.24
N GLN A 110 24.07 -6.09 2.43
CA GLN A 110 24.25 -5.60 1.07
C GLN A 110 24.06 -4.09 0.92
N GLY A 111 23.72 -3.37 2.00
CA GLY A 111 23.40 -1.94 1.94
C GLY A 111 22.22 -1.64 1.00
N LEU A 112 21.24 -2.54 0.96
CA LEU A 112 20.19 -2.58 -0.05
C LEU A 112 18.83 -2.18 0.54
N GLU A 113 18.08 -1.39 -0.22
CA GLU A 113 16.66 -1.13 0.00
C GLU A 113 15.87 -1.37 -1.29
N VAL A 114 14.80 -2.16 -1.20
CA VAL A 114 13.90 -2.44 -2.33
C VAL A 114 12.46 -2.18 -1.89
N VAL A 115 11.72 -1.45 -2.72
CA VAL A 115 10.32 -1.09 -2.45
C VAL A 115 9.42 -1.80 -3.44
N GLY A 116 8.45 -2.56 -2.94
CA GLY A 116 7.31 -3.06 -3.72
C GLY A 116 6.09 -2.17 -3.52
N VAL A 117 5.31 -1.97 -4.58
CA VAL A 117 4.16 -1.05 -4.56
C VAL A 117 2.96 -1.71 -5.25
N ALA A 118 1.77 -1.54 -4.68
CA ALA A 118 0.52 -1.79 -5.36
C ALA A 118 -0.46 -0.66 -5.09
N GLN A 119 -1.20 -0.25 -6.12
CA GLN A 119 -2.14 0.85 -6.02
C GLN A 119 -3.36 0.63 -6.89
N GLY A 120 -4.48 1.28 -6.56
CA GLY A 120 -5.71 1.15 -7.32
C GLY A 120 -6.92 1.82 -6.65
N PRO A 121 -8.09 1.75 -7.32
CA PRO A 121 -9.33 2.29 -6.78
C PRO A 121 -9.64 1.70 -5.40
N ALA A 122 -10.18 2.52 -4.53
CA ALA A 122 -10.49 2.15 -3.16
C ALA A 122 -11.92 2.50 -2.79
N ARG A 123 -12.43 1.81 -1.77
CA ARG A 123 -13.67 2.19 -1.10
C ARG A 123 -13.35 2.78 0.26
N ASN A 124 -13.72 4.03 0.48
CA ASN A 124 -13.60 4.72 1.77
C ASN A 124 -14.89 5.48 2.08
N GLY A 125 -16.03 4.84 1.80
CA GLY A 125 -17.34 5.44 1.94
C GLY A 125 -17.66 5.81 3.38
N HIS A 126 -18.55 6.78 3.52
CA HIS A 126 -19.15 7.15 4.79
C HIS A 126 -20.63 7.50 4.61
N VAL A 127 -21.35 7.52 5.72
CA VAL A 127 -22.71 8.05 5.83
C VAL A 127 -22.82 8.84 7.13
N HIS A 128 -23.55 9.94 7.07
CA HIS A 128 -23.88 10.76 8.23
C HIS A 128 -25.40 10.84 8.30
N SER A 129 -26.02 10.14 9.25
CA SER A 129 -27.48 10.10 9.35
C SER A 129 -27.95 9.84 10.79
N ASN A 130 -29.19 10.22 11.07
CA ASN A 130 -29.91 9.89 12.29
C ASN A 130 -30.95 8.78 12.09
N ALA A 131 -31.06 8.25 10.86
CA ALA A 131 -32.01 7.20 10.52
C ALA A 131 -31.29 5.87 10.36
N TRP A 132 -31.73 4.85 11.11
CA TRP A 132 -31.18 3.50 11.00
C TRP A 132 -31.22 2.96 9.57
N ALA A 133 -32.30 3.22 8.84
CA ALA A 133 -32.47 2.75 7.46
C ALA A 133 -31.35 3.24 6.53
N ASP A 134 -30.85 4.47 6.72
CA ASP A 134 -29.75 5.01 5.92
C ASP A 134 -28.42 4.31 6.25
N ILE A 135 -28.17 4.02 7.53
CA ILE A 135 -26.98 3.29 7.99
C ILE A 135 -27.00 1.86 7.47
N GLU A 136 -28.15 1.19 7.53
CA GLU A 136 -28.34 -0.18 7.04
C GLU A 136 -28.13 -0.25 5.53
N ALA A 137 -28.75 0.65 4.76
CA ALA A 137 -28.59 0.72 3.31
C ALA A 137 -27.14 1.03 2.89
N PHE A 138 -26.47 1.92 3.62
CA PHE A 138 -25.04 2.19 3.44
C PHE A 138 -24.20 0.93 3.69
N ALA A 139 -24.37 0.28 4.84
CA ALA A 139 -23.59 -0.89 5.21
C ALA A 139 -23.72 -2.04 4.18
N GLN A 140 -24.94 -2.28 3.68
CA GLN A 140 -25.18 -3.27 2.63
C GLN A 140 -24.43 -2.92 1.33
N ARG A 141 -24.54 -1.67 0.86
CA ARG A 141 -23.87 -1.21 -0.36
C ARG A 141 -22.35 -1.29 -0.27
N GLU A 142 -21.81 -1.02 0.91
CA GLU A 142 -20.37 -0.99 1.17
C GLU A 142 -19.76 -2.37 1.49
N GLY A 143 -20.55 -3.44 1.48
CA GLY A 143 -20.06 -4.81 1.64
C GLY A 143 -19.86 -5.26 3.10
N PHE A 144 -20.54 -4.62 4.04
CA PHE A 144 -20.66 -5.10 5.41
C PHE A 144 -21.36 -6.48 5.46
N PRO A 145 -20.96 -7.43 6.33
CA PRO A 145 -19.96 -7.31 7.40
C PRO A 145 -18.52 -7.65 7.01
N ARG A 146 -18.26 -7.97 5.73
CA ARG A 146 -16.89 -8.31 5.30
C ARG A 146 -15.98 -7.08 5.35
N GLN A 147 -16.50 -5.94 4.91
CA GLN A 147 -15.94 -4.63 5.22
C GLN A 147 -16.43 -4.24 6.61
N GLN A 148 -15.49 -4.03 7.54
CA GLN A 148 -15.85 -3.56 8.88
C GLN A 148 -16.02 -2.03 8.86
N LEU A 149 -16.76 -1.54 9.85
CA LEU A 149 -17.12 -0.14 9.97
C LEU A 149 -16.60 0.46 11.27
N VAL A 150 -16.53 1.79 11.28
CA VAL A 150 -16.26 2.62 12.45
C VAL A 150 -17.47 3.51 12.68
N ILE A 151 -17.86 3.71 13.95
CA ILE A 151 -19.00 4.52 14.35
C ILE A 151 -18.52 5.68 15.23
N ARG A 152 -18.98 6.90 14.91
CA ARG A 152 -18.77 8.12 15.69
C ARG A 152 -20.12 8.77 16.02
N PRO A 153 -20.28 9.29 17.25
CA PRO A 153 -21.28 10.32 17.51
C PRO A 153 -20.93 11.58 16.70
N ASP A 154 -21.96 12.32 16.28
CA ASP A 154 -21.80 13.59 15.57
C ASP A 154 -21.17 13.41 14.17
N ASP A 155 -19.87 13.62 14.02
CA ASP A 155 -19.20 13.75 12.72
C ASP A 155 -17.85 13.03 12.66
N GLU A 156 -17.12 13.22 11.57
CA GLU A 156 -15.85 12.53 11.31
C GLU A 156 -14.68 12.98 12.19
N ASP A 157 -14.78 14.19 12.77
CA ASP A 157 -13.70 14.83 13.52
C ASP A 157 -13.64 14.37 14.99
N GLY A 158 -14.72 13.75 15.47
CA GLY A 158 -14.80 13.17 16.81
C GLY A 158 -14.05 11.84 16.96
N PRO A 159 -13.71 11.44 18.20
CA PRO A 159 -13.13 10.13 18.43
C PRO A 159 -14.14 9.00 18.09
N PRO A 160 -13.67 7.86 17.56
CA PRO A 160 -14.49 6.66 17.41
C PRO A 160 -15.11 6.21 18.72
N LEU A 161 -16.42 5.95 18.69
CA LEU A 161 -17.09 5.20 19.75
C LEU A 161 -16.83 3.70 19.57
N HIS A 162 -17.01 3.18 18.35
CA HIS A 162 -16.74 1.78 18.03
C HIS A 162 -15.82 1.68 16.81
N LYS A 163 -14.77 0.86 16.91
CA LYS A 163 -13.90 0.47 15.78
C LYS A 163 -14.07 -1.02 15.50
N GLY A 164 -13.90 -1.44 14.25
CA GLY A 164 -13.93 -2.87 13.89
C GLY A 164 -15.31 -3.51 14.04
N VAL A 165 -16.37 -2.74 13.79
CA VAL A 165 -17.74 -3.25 13.81
C VAL A 165 -17.86 -4.27 12.69
N ALA A 166 -18.18 -5.52 13.04
CA ALA A 166 -18.10 -6.67 12.13
C ALA A 166 -19.36 -7.55 12.12
N ASP A 167 -20.46 -7.11 12.76
CA ASP A 167 -21.74 -7.81 12.72
C ASP A 167 -22.92 -6.86 12.90
N TRP A 168 -24.09 -7.26 12.40
CA TRP A 168 -25.31 -6.43 12.36
C TRP A 168 -25.82 -6.04 13.74
N ALA A 169 -25.67 -6.91 14.74
CA ALA A 169 -26.15 -6.62 16.08
C ALA A 169 -25.27 -5.55 16.76
N LEU A 170 -23.95 -5.63 16.57
CA LEU A 170 -23.02 -4.60 17.03
C LEU A 170 -23.22 -3.27 16.29
N LEU A 171 -23.45 -3.31 14.97
CA LEU A 171 -23.75 -2.09 14.20
C LEU A 171 -25.01 -1.40 14.71
N ARG A 172 -26.08 -2.17 14.98
CA ARG A 172 -27.33 -1.61 15.51
C ARG A 172 -27.15 -0.99 16.88
N ARG A 173 -26.56 -1.73 17.82
CA ARG A 173 -26.31 -1.20 19.17
C ARG A 173 -25.40 0.01 19.14
N GLY A 174 -24.32 -0.04 18.36
CA GLY A 174 -23.38 1.07 18.22
C GLY A 174 -24.03 2.31 17.62
N PHE A 175 -24.98 2.16 16.70
CA PHE A 175 -25.78 3.28 16.19
C PHE A 175 -26.66 3.90 17.29
N ASP A 176 -27.44 3.07 18.01
CA ASP A 176 -28.33 3.56 19.06
C ASP A 176 -27.53 4.27 20.19
N GLU A 177 -26.37 3.73 20.57
CA GLU A 177 -25.44 4.32 21.54
C GLU A 177 -24.82 5.64 21.04
N ALA A 178 -24.33 5.67 19.79
CA ALA A 178 -23.73 6.87 19.21
C ALA A 178 -24.75 7.99 19.06
N LEU A 179 -25.99 7.67 18.68
CA LEU A 179 -27.06 8.65 18.56
C LEU A 179 -27.44 9.24 19.92
N ALA A 180 -27.46 8.43 20.98
CA ALA A 180 -27.71 8.90 22.35
C ALA A 180 -26.61 9.82 22.89
N GLN A 181 -25.36 9.65 22.41
CA GLN A 181 -24.22 10.50 22.78
C GLN A 181 -24.03 11.72 21.88
N SER A 182 -24.66 11.72 20.70
CA SER A 182 -24.54 12.78 19.72
C SER A 182 -25.21 14.07 20.19
N ARG A 183 -24.48 15.18 20.07
CA ARG A 183 -24.99 16.54 20.30
C ARG A 183 -25.73 17.10 19.09
N GLN A 184 -25.38 16.64 17.89
CA GLN A 184 -25.99 17.03 16.62
C GLN A 184 -27.20 16.15 16.25
N GLY A 185 -27.48 15.13 17.07
CA GLY A 185 -28.55 14.17 16.84
C GLY A 185 -28.34 13.32 15.59
N ARG A 186 -27.08 13.03 15.23
CA ARG A 186 -26.69 12.24 14.05
C ARG A 186 -25.48 11.35 14.37
N VAL A 187 -25.34 10.30 13.57
CA VAL A 187 -24.24 9.33 13.68
C VAL A 187 -23.46 9.34 12.37
N PHE A 188 -22.14 9.35 12.50
CA PHE A 188 -21.22 9.19 11.38
C PHE A 188 -20.69 7.75 11.37
N VAL A 189 -20.86 7.07 10.24
CA VAL A 189 -20.38 5.71 10.02
C VAL A 189 -19.50 5.69 8.77
N GLU A 190 -18.29 5.16 8.91
CA GLU A 190 -17.30 5.08 7.82
C GLU A 190 -16.66 3.70 7.75
N HIS A 191 -15.93 3.46 6.66
CA HIS A 191 -15.09 2.27 6.54
C HIS A 191 -14.01 2.23 7.62
N ASP A 192 -13.82 1.07 8.23
CA ASP A 192 -12.60 0.80 8.97
C ASP A 192 -11.45 0.56 7.99
N LEU A 193 -10.56 1.55 7.88
CA LEU A 193 -9.43 1.50 6.94
C LEU A 193 -8.24 0.66 7.44
N ARG A 194 -8.31 0.06 8.64
CA ARG A 194 -7.27 -0.84 9.14
C ARG A 194 -7.22 -2.12 8.31
N ALA A 195 -6.02 -2.64 8.04
CA ALA A 195 -5.82 -3.69 7.05
C ALA A 195 -6.67 -4.95 7.31
N PHE A 196 -6.76 -5.42 8.56
CA PHE A 196 -7.56 -6.60 8.91
C PHE A 196 -9.08 -6.41 8.71
N ALA A 197 -9.51 -5.15 8.74
CA ALA A 197 -10.90 -4.71 8.73
C ALA A 197 -11.38 -4.35 7.29
N HIS A 198 -10.43 -4.28 6.35
CA HIS A 198 -10.64 -3.85 4.97
C HIS A 198 -10.12 -4.90 3.96
N PRO A 199 -10.98 -5.81 3.45
CA PRO A 199 -10.54 -6.91 2.59
C PRO A 199 -9.81 -6.49 1.32
N GLU A 200 -10.28 -5.46 0.61
CA GLU A 200 -9.62 -4.97 -0.61
C GLU A 200 -8.22 -4.42 -0.33
N ARG A 201 -8.04 -3.69 0.78
CA ARG A 201 -6.73 -3.22 1.23
C ARG A 201 -5.80 -4.38 1.56
N MET A 202 -6.30 -5.41 2.25
CA MET A 202 -5.52 -6.61 2.55
C MET A 202 -5.06 -7.33 1.27
N ALA A 203 -5.93 -7.44 0.27
CA ALA A 203 -5.57 -7.97 -1.04
C ALA A 203 -4.49 -7.09 -1.73
N ARG A 204 -4.59 -5.77 -1.62
CA ARG A 204 -3.61 -4.84 -2.18
C ARG A 204 -2.23 -4.95 -1.52
N ILE A 205 -2.16 -5.18 -0.21
CA ILE A 205 -0.90 -5.49 0.47
C ILE A 205 -0.26 -6.77 -0.10
N GLY A 206 -1.08 -7.80 -0.37
CA GLY A 206 -0.61 -9.01 -1.06
C GLY A 206 -0.06 -8.74 -2.46
N GLN A 207 -0.69 -7.84 -3.23
CA GLN A 207 -0.18 -7.40 -4.54
C GLN A 207 1.15 -6.64 -4.41
N ALA A 208 1.29 -5.78 -3.40
CA ALA A 208 2.56 -5.11 -3.12
C ALA A 208 3.67 -6.12 -2.77
N ALA A 209 3.32 -7.22 -2.09
CA ALA A 209 4.26 -8.30 -1.78
C ALA A 209 4.69 -9.05 -3.04
N GLN A 210 3.78 -9.24 -4.01
CA GLN A 210 4.10 -9.82 -5.31
C GLN A 210 5.03 -8.91 -6.11
N ASP A 211 4.76 -7.60 -6.15
CA ASP A 211 5.66 -6.63 -6.80
C ASP A 211 7.05 -6.65 -6.14
N LEU A 212 7.12 -6.63 -4.80
CA LEU A 212 8.37 -6.75 -4.07
C LEU A 212 9.14 -8.03 -4.43
N LEU A 213 8.44 -9.18 -4.49
CA LEU A 213 9.04 -10.45 -4.87
C LEU A 213 9.66 -10.41 -6.27
N GLN A 214 8.95 -9.84 -7.26
CA GLN A 214 9.47 -9.72 -8.62
C GLN A 214 10.72 -8.84 -8.67
N ARG A 215 10.71 -7.73 -7.93
CA ARG A 215 11.87 -6.83 -7.83
C ARG A 215 13.07 -7.52 -7.19
N LEU A 216 12.87 -8.25 -6.09
CA LEU A 216 13.94 -8.97 -5.41
C LEU A 216 14.49 -10.15 -6.24
N ARG A 217 13.69 -10.72 -7.15
CA ARG A 217 14.16 -11.75 -8.09
C ARG A 217 14.89 -11.19 -9.30
N SER A 218 14.70 -9.90 -9.60
CA SER A 218 15.40 -9.24 -10.68
C SER A 218 16.82 -8.86 -10.25
N VAL A 219 17.81 -9.61 -10.74
CA VAL A 219 19.22 -9.44 -10.36
C VAL A 219 19.99 -8.57 -11.34
N CYS A 220 20.94 -7.81 -10.82
CA CYS A 220 21.84 -7.02 -11.64
C CYS A 220 22.78 -7.93 -12.42
N PRO A 221 22.93 -7.76 -13.75
CA PRO A 221 23.84 -8.59 -14.54
C PRO A 221 25.33 -8.32 -14.23
N ALA A 222 25.66 -7.17 -13.63
CA ALA A 222 27.05 -6.81 -13.30
C ALA A 222 27.50 -7.34 -11.93
N CYS A 223 26.69 -7.17 -10.88
CA CYS A 223 27.07 -7.53 -9.52
C CYS A 223 26.24 -8.67 -8.91
N GLY A 224 25.19 -9.14 -9.58
CA GLY A 224 24.29 -10.18 -9.07
C GLY A 224 23.33 -9.73 -7.96
N ALA A 225 23.42 -8.48 -7.49
CA ALA A 225 22.55 -7.97 -6.43
C ALA A 225 21.08 -7.91 -6.87
N PRO A 226 20.13 -8.22 -5.96
CA PRO A 226 18.70 -8.15 -6.26
C PRO A 226 18.21 -6.70 -6.38
N GLY A 227 17.01 -6.50 -6.95
CA GLY A 227 16.40 -5.19 -7.10
C GLY A 227 16.77 -4.43 -8.39
N PHE A 228 17.38 -5.09 -9.37
CA PHE A 228 17.65 -4.45 -10.67
C PHE A 228 16.33 -4.18 -11.40
N GLY A 229 15.95 -2.92 -11.54
CA GLY A 229 14.62 -2.57 -12.01
C GLY A 229 14.56 -1.18 -12.64
N VAL A 230 13.38 -0.85 -13.16
CA VAL A 230 13.09 0.49 -13.70
C VAL A 230 13.29 1.52 -12.59
N SER A 231 14.21 2.45 -12.83
CA SER A 231 14.45 3.62 -11.97
C SER A 231 13.60 4.81 -12.41
N HIS A 232 13.52 5.05 -13.71
CA HIS A 232 12.67 6.04 -14.33
C HIS A 232 12.39 5.67 -15.79
N ARG A 233 11.44 6.38 -16.38
CA ARG A 233 11.04 6.23 -17.77
C ARG A 233 11.35 7.52 -18.50
N GLU A 234 12.06 7.44 -19.61
CA GLU A 234 12.37 8.64 -20.41
C GLU A 234 11.18 8.97 -21.32
N PRO A 235 10.60 10.18 -21.24
CA PRO A 235 9.53 10.60 -22.14
C PRO A 235 10.03 10.81 -23.58
N GLY A 236 9.11 11.01 -24.51
CA GLY A 236 9.43 11.42 -25.88
C GLY A 236 9.10 10.40 -26.95
N LEU A 237 8.14 9.49 -26.71
CA LEU A 237 7.58 8.69 -27.79
C LEU A 237 6.93 9.62 -28.83
N PRO A 238 7.20 9.49 -30.14
CA PRO A 238 6.72 10.42 -31.16
C PRO A 238 5.21 10.30 -31.34
N CYS A 239 4.52 11.43 -31.46
CA CYS A 239 3.09 11.47 -31.79
C CYS A 239 2.83 10.82 -33.16
N ALA A 240 1.79 9.99 -33.26
CA ALA A 240 1.42 9.34 -34.52
C ALA A 240 1.03 10.31 -35.64
N ASP A 241 0.53 11.50 -35.31
CA ASP A 241 0.06 12.50 -36.29
C ASP A 241 1.14 13.52 -36.65
N CYS A 242 1.72 14.20 -35.65
CA CYS A 242 2.65 15.31 -35.87
C CYS A 242 4.13 14.96 -35.67
N GLY A 243 4.45 13.76 -35.17
CA GLY A 243 5.82 13.32 -34.91
C GLY A 243 6.48 13.95 -33.68
N SER A 244 5.88 14.97 -33.06
CA SER A 244 6.45 15.65 -31.89
C SER A 244 6.57 14.73 -30.67
N PRO A 245 7.59 14.92 -29.82
CA PRO A 245 7.79 14.12 -28.62
C PRO A 245 6.63 14.33 -27.63
N THR A 246 6.12 13.25 -27.07
CA THR A 246 5.03 13.27 -26.08
C THR A 246 5.52 12.96 -24.67
N SER A 247 4.66 13.11 -23.66
CA SER A 247 4.92 12.65 -22.29
C SER A 247 4.95 11.13 -22.16
N SER A 248 4.50 10.38 -23.18
CA SER A 248 4.62 8.92 -23.21
C SER A 248 6.09 8.52 -23.28
N TYR A 249 6.45 7.50 -22.51
CA TYR A 249 7.83 7.05 -22.44
C TYR A 249 8.28 6.32 -23.70
N ARG A 250 9.52 6.59 -24.12
CA ARG A 250 10.22 5.94 -25.23
C ARG A 250 11.16 4.82 -24.76
N SER A 251 11.65 4.91 -23.54
CA SER A 251 12.55 3.93 -22.95
C SER A 251 12.39 3.86 -21.44
N GLU A 252 12.81 2.74 -20.87
CA GLU A 252 12.94 2.54 -19.44
C GLU A 252 14.41 2.47 -19.06
N VAL A 253 14.82 3.25 -18.06
CA VAL A 253 16.17 3.18 -17.51
C VAL A 253 16.17 2.24 -16.33
N TRP A 254 16.78 1.07 -16.54
CA TRP A 254 16.97 0.04 -15.53
C TRP A 254 18.27 0.30 -14.77
N ARG A 255 18.24 0.29 -13.43
CA ARG A 255 19.42 0.57 -12.60
C ARG A 255 19.55 -0.43 -11.45
N CYS A 256 20.79 -0.73 -11.09
CA CYS A 256 21.10 -1.51 -9.90
C CYS A 256 21.05 -0.64 -8.64
N PRO A 257 20.43 -1.11 -7.54
CA PRO A 257 20.45 -0.39 -6.28
C PRO A 257 21.81 -0.43 -5.55
N CYS A 258 22.69 -1.37 -5.89
CA CYS A 258 23.97 -1.60 -5.18
C CYS A 258 25.21 -1.13 -5.95
N CYS A 259 25.15 -0.96 -7.28
CA CYS A 259 26.30 -0.56 -8.08
C CYS A 259 25.90 0.43 -9.18
N ALA A 260 26.88 0.98 -9.89
CA ALA A 260 26.65 1.98 -10.95
C ALA A 260 26.06 1.39 -12.26
N HIS A 261 25.79 0.09 -12.32
CA HIS A 261 25.28 -0.54 -13.53
C HIS A 261 23.87 -0.05 -13.87
N GLN A 262 23.69 0.36 -15.13
CA GLN A 262 22.41 0.78 -15.69
C GLN A 262 22.29 0.36 -17.15
N THR A 263 21.05 0.23 -17.63
CA THR A 263 20.74 -0.10 -19.02
C THR A 263 19.51 0.68 -19.45
N ASP A 264 19.58 1.33 -20.62
CA ASP A 264 18.40 1.84 -21.30
C ASP A 264 17.75 0.70 -22.08
N ARG A 265 16.45 0.52 -21.88
CA ARG A 265 15.63 -0.43 -22.63
C ARG A 265 14.58 0.35 -23.43
N PRO A 266 14.73 0.43 -24.77
CA PRO A 266 13.72 1.03 -25.62
C PRO A 266 12.38 0.32 -25.46
N ARG A 267 11.31 1.10 -25.49
CA ARG A 267 9.94 0.60 -25.50
C ARG A 267 9.69 -0.12 -26.82
N THR A 268 9.27 -1.38 -26.77
CA THR A 268 9.06 -2.21 -27.96
C THR A 268 7.60 -2.56 -28.23
N ASP A 269 6.72 -2.42 -27.24
CA ASP A 269 5.27 -2.65 -27.39
C ASP A 269 4.57 -1.52 -28.16
N ARG A 270 5.16 -0.33 -28.19
CA ARG A 270 4.57 0.86 -28.82
C ARG A 270 5.66 1.78 -29.37
N LEU A 271 5.57 2.11 -30.66
CA LEU A 271 6.53 2.97 -31.38
C LEU A 271 6.07 4.43 -31.50
N THR A 272 4.77 4.69 -31.41
CA THR A 272 4.17 6.02 -31.50
C THR A 272 3.16 6.25 -30.39
N ALA A 273 2.99 7.49 -29.96
CA ALA A 273 2.00 7.90 -28.98
C ALA A 273 0.69 8.32 -29.66
N GLU A 274 -0.42 8.10 -28.97
CA GLU A 274 -1.73 8.56 -29.43
C GLU A 274 -1.80 10.10 -29.38
N PRO A 275 -2.36 10.77 -30.41
CA PRO A 275 -2.47 12.23 -30.46
C PRO A 275 -3.17 12.85 -29.24
N ALA A 276 -4.08 12.11 -28.58
CA ALA A 276 -4.75 12.53 -27.35
C ALA A 276 -3.79 12.83 -26.17
N HIS A 277 -2.56 12.31 -26.22
CA HIS A 277 -1.52 12.54 -25.21
C HIS A 277 -0.40 13.47 -25.71
N CYS A 278 -0.57 14.11 -26.86
CA CYS A 278 0.39 15.04 -27.42
C CYS A 278 -0.01 16.48 -27.08
N GLY A 279 0.83 17.21 -26.34
CA GLY A 279 0.55 18.61 -26.00
C GLY A 279 0.53 19.59 -27.19
N GLN A 280 0.86 19.13 -28.41
CA GLN A 280 0.65 19.93 -29.63
C GLN A 280 -0.68 19.60 -30.33
N CYS A 281 -1.07 18.32 -30.41
CA CYS A 281 -2.33 17.90 -31.04
C CYS A 281 -3.52 18.06 -30.10
N ASN A 282 -3.29 17.93 -28.79
CA ASN A 282 -4.27 18.05 -27.72
C ASN A 282 -3.64 18.84 -26.55
N PRO A 283 -3.53 20.17 -26.68
CA PRO A 283 -2.97 21.05 -25.65
C PRO A 283 -3.80 21.10 -24.36
#